data_AF-A0A960EGP6-F1
#
_entry.id   AF-A0A960EGP6-F1
#
_cell.length_a   1.000
_cell.length_b   1.000
_cell.length_c   1.000
_cell.angle_alpha   90.00
_cell.angle_beta   90.00
_cell.angle_gamma   90.00
#
_symmetry.space_group_name_H-M   'P 1'
#
loop_
_entity.id
_entity.type
_entity.pdbx_description
1 polymer ?
#
loop_
_entity_poly.entity_id
_entity_poly.type
_entity_poly.pdbx_seq_one_letter_code
_entity_poly.pdbx_strand_id
1 'polypeptide(L)'
;SGATDDATEIPDAHAPADRSRRGPKGGGGRDRGDRDRPRRDRGDRGPGADAARLWVGSGRADGMRPKDLVGAIAGETDLRGDDIGAIRIFDRFSLVDVPERSAGQVIAALKGTTLRGRKVPVRRDRGDQR
;
A
#
# COMPACT_ATOMS: atom_id res chain seq x y z
N SER A 1 -56.17 7.53 -30.11
CA SER A 1 -56.15 8.65 -29.15
C SER A 1 -57.46 8.59 -28.38
N GLY A 2 -57.57 8.25 -27.11
CA GLY A 2 -56.64 8.16 -25.99
C GLY A 2 -57.50 8.54 -24.77
N ALA A 3 -57.85 7.58 -23.93
CA ALA A 3 -58.52 7.76 -22.64
C ALA A 3 -58.25 6.48 -21.83
N THR A 4 -57.13 6.42 -21.12
CA THR A 4 -56.90 6.80 -19.70
C THR A 4 -57.28 5.68 -18.73
N ASP A 5 -56.21 5.00 -18.31
CA ASP A 5 -55.85 4.54 -16.97
C ASP A 5 -56.89 3.77 -16.13
N ASP A 6 -56.64 2.46 -16.09
CA ASP A 6 -57.23 1.47 -15.20
C ASP A 6 -56.87 1.77 -13.75
N ALA A 7 -57.92 1.90 -12.94
CA ALA A 7 -57.82 2.02 -11.49
C ALA A 7 -57.48 0.65 -10.89
N THR A 8 -56.34 0.55 -10.21
CA THR A 8 -56.14 -0.51 -9.22
C THR A 8 -55.64 0.11 -7.91
N GLU A 9 -56.58 0.32 -7.00
CA GLU A 9 -56.33 0.56 -5.59
C GLU A 9 -55.57 -0.64 -4.99
N ILE A 10 -54.48 -0.39 -4.26
CA ILE A 10 -53.87 -1.36 -3.36
C ILE A 10 -53.95 -0.78 -1.95
N PRO A 11 -54.60 -1.48 -0.99
CA PRO A 11 -54.92 -0.93 0.32
C PRO A 11 -53.74 -0.88 1.29
N ASP A 12 -53.83 0.11 2.18
CA ASP A 12 -53.01 0.38 3.35
C ASP A 12 -53.04 -0.80 4.35
N ALA A 13 -51.86 -1.34 4.70
CA ALA A 13 -51.71 -2.34 5.76
C ALA A 13 -50.74 -1.81 6.84
N HIS A 14 -51.33 -1.26 7.88
CA HIS A 14 -50.69 -0.87 9.13
C HIS A 14 -50.05 -2.09 9.87
N ALA A 15 -48.85 -1.90 10.42
CA ALA A 15 -48.07 -2.79 11.30
C ALA A 15 -48.75 -3.03 12.69
N PRO A 16 -48.15 -3.66 13.75
CA PRO A 16 -46.82 -4.28 13.94
C PRO A 16 -46.83 -5.61 14.77
N ALA A 17 -45.67 -6.27 14.96
CA ALA A 17 -45.48 -7.16 16.11
C ALA A 17 -43.99 -7.34 16.51
N ASP A 18 -43.72 -7.00 17.76
CA ASP A 18 -42.52 -7.17 18.55
C ASP A 18 -41.99 -8.62 18.58
N ARG A 19 -40.69 -8.80 18.31
CA ARG A 19 -39.88 -9.85 18.95
C ARG A 19 -38.51 -9.32 19.34
N SER A 20 -38.42 -8.93 20.60
CA SER A 20 -37.20 -8.73 21.38
C SER A 20 -36.14 -9.84 21.22
N ARG A 21 -34.85 -9.41 21.20
CA ARG A 21 -33.60 -10.12 21.64
C ARG A 21 -32.95 -11.15 20.70
N ARG A 22 -31.92 -10.70 19.96
CA ARG A 22 -30.67 -11.49 19.77
C ARG A 22 -29.45 -10.62 19.41
N GLY A 23 -28.71 -10.20 20.45
CA GLY A 23 -27.24 -10.03 20.50
C GLY A 23 -26.51 -9.05 19.55
N PRO A 24 -25.47 -8.35 20.02
CA PRO A 24 -24.61 -7.54 19.15
C PRO A 24 -23.79 -8.46 18.25
N LYS A 25 -23.93 -8.34 16.92
CA LYS A 25 -22.97 -8.96 16.01
C LYS A 25 -21.65 -8.18 16.07
N GLY A 26 -20.80 -8.63 16.98
CA GLY A 26 -19.36 -8.49 16.83
C GLY A 26 -18.94 -9.18 15.52
N GLY A 27 -18.35 -8.39 14.63
CA GLY A 27 -17.48 -8.84 13.55
C GLY A 27 -16.41 -7.76 13.47
N GLY A 28 -15.31 -7.88 14.20
CA GLY A 28 -14.33 -8.96 13.98
C GLY A 28 -13.42 -8.46 12.86
N GLY A 29 -12.23 -8.03 13.26
CA GLY A 29 -11.24 -7.38 12.41
C GLY A 29 -11.08 -8.08 11.07
N ARG A 30 -11.12 -7.28 10.00
CA ARG A 30 -10.48 -7.66 8.74
C ARG A 30 -9.10 -7.03 8.73
N ASP A 31 -8.29 -7.49 9.67
CA ASP A 31 -6.87 -7.72 9.45
C ASP A 31 -6.75 -8.49 8.13
N ARG A 32 -6.60 -7.74 7.03
CA ARG A 32 -6.20 -8.31 5.74
C ARG A 32 -4.74 -8.74 5.86
N GLY A 33 -4.53 -9.79 6.63
CA GLY A 33 -3.37 -10.66 6.55
C GLY A 33 -3.50 -11.47 5.26
N ASP A 34 -3.22 -10.82 4.14
CA ASP A 34 -3.22 -11.46 2.84
C ASP A 34 -1.86 -11.28 2.17
N ARG A 35 -1.15 -12.41 2.17
CA ARG A 35 0.00 -12.77 1.34
C ARG A 35 1.37 -12.29 1.83
N ASP A 36 1.82 -12.88 2.94
CA ASP A 36 3.13 -13.53 2.97
C ASP A 36 3.16 -14.65 1.89
N ARG A 37 3.21 -14.26 0.61
CA ARG A 37 3.85 -15.11 -0.37
C ARG A 37 5.35 -14.91 -0.13
N PRO A 38 6.13 -15.96 0.19
CA PRO A 38 7.57 -15.86 0.02
C PRO A 38 7.76 -15.54 -1.47
N ARG A 39 8.07 -14.27 -1.76
CA ARG A 39 8.49 -13.85 -3.09
C ARG A 39 9.83 -14.55 -3.26
N ARG A 40 9.73 -15.74 -3.84
CA ARG A 40 10.79 -16.52 -4.47
C ARG A 40 11.94 -15.58 -4.76
N ASP A 41 13.07 -15.82 -4.11
CA ASP A 41 14.37 -15.23 -4.41
C ASP A 41 14.62 -15.34 -5.92
N ARG A 42 14.05 -14.41 -6.69
CA ARG A 42 14.49 -14.11 -8.04
C ARG A 42 15.79 -13.40 -7.80
N GLY A 43 16.84 -14.22 -7.76
CA GLY A 43 18.20 -13.78 -7.61
C GLY A 43 18.48 -12.60 -8.53
N ASP A 44 19.26 -11.67 -7.98
CA ASP A 44 20.44 -11.17 -8.66
C ASP A 44 20.28 -10.75 -10.14
N ARG A 45 19.14 -10.14 -10.46
CA ARG A 45 19.04 -9.19 -11.56
C ARG A 45 18.43 -7.94 -11.00
N GLY A 46 19.29 -7.13 -10.38
CA GLY A 46 19.00 -5.72 -10.18
C GLY A 46 18.64 -5.06 -11.52
N PRO A 47 17.99 -3.89 -11.51
CA PRO A 47 17.84 -3.11 -12.73
C PRO A 47 19.25 -2.92 -13.34
N GLY A 48 19.42 -3.35 -14.58
CA GLY A 48 20.75 -3.55 -15.17
C GLY A 48 21.59 -2.27 -15.14
N ALA A 49 22.87 -2.41 -14.77
CA ALA A 49 23.98 -1.43 -14.82
C ALA A 49 23.77 -0.02 -14.19
N ASP A 50 22.55 0.52 -14.15
CA ASP A 50 22.19 1.90 -13.84
C ASP A 50 21.10 1.96 -12.74
N ALA A 51 21.15 1.07 -11.75
CA ALA A 51 20.27 1.10 -10.59
C ALA A 51 20.97 1.66 -9.35
N ALA A 52 20.36 2.65 -8.72
CA ALA A 52 20.74 3.09 -7.39
C ALA A 52 20.03 2.25 -6.34
N ARG A 53 20.77 1.82 -5.32
CA ARG A 53 20.17 1.31 -4.09
C ARG A 53 19.98 2.43 -3.08
N LEU A 54 18.80 2.49 -2.47
CA LEU A 54 18.47 3.46 -1.43
C LEU A 54 18.28 2.74 -0.09
N TRP A 55 18.86 3.32 0.96
CA TRP A 55 18.64 2.92 2.33
C TRP A 55 17.58 3.81 2.97
N VAL A 56 16.57 3.18 3.56
CA VAL A 56 15.46 3.83 4.27
C VAL A 56 15.47 3.36 5.72
N GLY A 57 15.58 4.28 6.67
CA GLY A 57 15.64 4.00 8.11
C GLY A 57 14.30 3.64 8.73
N SER A 58 13.56 2.75 8.08
CA SER A 58 12.30 2.18 8.56
C SER A 58 12.19 0.75 8.04
N GLY A 59 11.89 -0.17 8.94
CA GLY A 59 11.91 -1.61 8.67
C GLY A 59 10.63 -2.34 9.09
N ARG A 60 10.72 -3.66 9.22
CA ARG A 60 9.60 -4.51 9.63
C ARG A 60 9.10 -4.18 11.04
N ALA A 61 10.00 -3.83 11.97
CA ALA A 61 9.64 -3.42 13.32
C ALA A 61 8.80 -2.13 13.31
N ASP A 62 8.95 -1.31 12.27
CA ASP A 62 8.19 -0.09 12.03
C ASP A 62 6.88 -0.33 11.28
N GLY A 63 6.55 -1.59 11.01
CA GLY A 63 5.37 -1.99 10.25
C GLY A 63 5.51 -1.82 8.74
N MET A 64 6.72 -1.56 8.22
CA MET A 64 6.93 -1.36 6.78
C MET A 64 6.55 -2.60 5.98
N ARG A 65 5.91 -2.36 4.84
CA ARG A 65 5.60 -3.36 3.82
C ARG A 65 6.11 -2.88 2.47
N PRO A 66 6.37 -3.80 1.51
CA PRO A 66 6.85 -3.40 0.19
C PRO A 66 5.88 -2.43 -0.51
N LYS A 67 4.57 -2.65 -0.34
CA LYS A 67 3.52 -1.76 -0.87
C LYS A 67 3.61 -0.33 -0.32
N ASP A 68 4.08 -0.16 0.92
CA ASP A 68 4.17 1.16 1.55
C ASP A 68 5.33 1.95 0.95
N LEU A 69 6.47 1.27 0.67
CA LEU A 69 7.61 1.86 -0.03
C LEU A 69 7.25 2.22 -1.47
N VAL A 70 6.62 1.28 -2.19
CA VAL A 70 6.17 1.52 -3.57
C VAL A 70 5.18 2.69 -3.63
N GLY A 71 4.17 2.70 -2.75
CA GLY A 71 3.16 3.76 -2.71
C GLY A 71 3.74 5.12 -2.36
N ALA A 72 4.67 5.19 -1.40
CA ALA A 72 5.34 6.43 -1.05
C ALA A 72 6.24 6.93 -2.18
N ILE A 73 7.00 6.06 -2.85
CA ILE A 73 7.89 6.48 -3.93
C ILE A 73 7.08 6.89 -5.17
N ALA A 74 6.12 6.07 -5.59
CA ALA A 74 5.30 6.35 -6.77
C ALA A 74 4.29 7.49 -6.57
N GLY A 75 3.93 7.80 -5.32
CA GLY A 75 3.07 8.95 -5.00
C GLY A 75 3.83 10.28 -5.00
N GLU A 76 5.11 10.26 -4.67
CA GLU A 76 5.93 11.47 -4.48
C GLU A 76 6.91 11.72 -5.64
N THR A 77 7.00 10.79 -6.59
CA THR A 77 7.86 10.87 -7.78
C THR A 77 7.12 10.38 -9.01
N ASP A 78 7.66 10.65 -10.20
CA ASP A 78 7.11 10.17 -11.46
C ASP A 78 7.40 8.69 -11.75
N LEU A 79 7.98 7.96 -10.78
CA LEU A 79 8.29 6.53 -10.91
C LEU A 79 7.03 5.68 -10.76
N ARG A 80 6.89 4.69 -11.65
CA ARG A 80 5.86 3.66 -11.51
C ARG A 80 6.36 2.54 -10.62
N GLY A 81 5.43 1.76 -10.07
CA GLY A 81 5.78 0.57 -9.28
C GLY A 81 6.66 -0.43 -10.02
N ASP A 82 6.58 -0.47 -11.35
CA ASP A 82 7.42 -1.31 -12.22
C ASP A 82 8.85 -0.76 -12.41
N ASP A 83 9.05 0.55 -12.25
CA ASP A 83 10.39 1.17 -12.27
C ASP A 83 11.14 0.91 -10.96
N ILE A 84 10.40 0.64 -9.88
CA ILE A 84 10.97 0.29 -8.58
C ILE A 84 11.38 -1.19 -8.62
N GLY A 85 12.68 -1.42 -8.48
CA GLY A 85 13.29 -2.73 -8.54
C GLY A 85 13.11 -3.54 -7.26
N ALA A 86 14.18 -4.24 -6.87
CA ALA A 86 14.16 -5.10 -5.70
C ALA A 86 13.94 -4.29 -4.41
N ILE A 87 13.01 -4.77 -3.58
CA ILE A 87 12.73 -4.23 -2.26
C ILE A 87 13.07 -5.29 -1.22
N ARG A 88 13.99 -4.95 -0.31
CA ARG A 88 14.38 -5.80 0.82
C ARG A 88 14.08 -5.05 2.10
N ILE A 89 13.27 -5.66 2.97
CA ILE A 89 12.87 -5.05 4.25
C ILE A 89 13.53 -5.85 5.37
N PHE A 90 14.37 -5.18 6.14
CA PHE A 90 14.99 -5.69 7.36
C PHE A 90 14.21 -5.17 8.57
N ASP A 91 14.59 -5.59 9.78
CA ASP A 91 13.85 -5.19 10.98
C ASP A 91 13.90 -3.69 11.26
N ARG A 92 15.07 -3.07 11.04
CA ARG A 92 15.33 -1.66 11.37
C ARG A 92 15.39 -0.72 10.16
N PHE A 93 15.52 -1.27 8.95
CA PHE A 93 15.69 -0.50 7.74
C PHE A 93 15.19 -1.27 6.52
N SER A 94 15.09 -0.58 5.39
CA SER A 94 14.74 -1.17 4.09
C SER A 94 15.73 -0.72 3.02
N LEU A 95 15.94 -1.58 2.03
CA LEU A 95 16.69 -1.30 0.82
C LEU A 95 15.75 -1.35 -0.38
N VAL A 96 15.84 -0.35 -1.24
CA VAL A 96 15.02 -0.24 -2.44
C VAL A 96 15.92 0.09 -3.62
N ASP A 97 15.83 -0.70 -4.68
CA ASP A 97 16.51 -0.42 -5.94
C ASP A 97 15.61 0.46 -6.82
N VAL A 98 16.15 1.56 -7.33
CA VAL A 98 15.47 2.51 -8.23
C VAL A 98 16.40 2.86 -9.39
N PRO A 99 15.90 3.44 -10.49
CA PRO A 99 16.76 3.91 -11.56
C PRO A 99 17.73 5.00 -11.06
N GLU A 100 19.01 4.93 -11.43
CA GLU A 100 20.07 5.86 -10.99
C GLU A 100 19.69 7.32 -11.28
N ARG A 101 19.12 7.58 -12.47
CA ARG A 101 18.61 8.89 -12.89
C ARG A 101 17.58 9.50 -11.93
N SER A 102 16.80 8.66 -11.25
CA SER A 102 15.70 9.06 -10.37
C SER A 102 16.07 9.01 -8.89
N ALA A 103 17.22 8.43 -8.54
CA ALA A 103 17.63 8.25 -7.16
C ALA A 103 17.71 9.56 -6.37
N GLY A 104 18.19 10.64 -6.99
CA GLY A 104 18.23 11.96 -6.36
C GLY A 104 16.84 12.50 -6.03
N GLN A 105 15.91 12.38 -6.98
CA GLN A 105 14.50 12.78 -6.82
C GLN A 105 13.83 11.96 -5.71
N VAL A 106 14.01 10.64 -5.71
CA VAL A 106 13.43 9.74 -4.69
C VAL A 106 13.95 10.08 -3.29
N ILE A 107 15.24 10.37 -3.14
CA ILE A 107 15.80 10.78 -1.84
C ILE A 107 15.20 12.10 -1.37
N ALA A 108 15.05 13.08 -2.27
CA ALA A 108 14.48 14.38 -1.93
C ALA A 108 13.00 14.24 -1.52
N ALA A 109 12.22 13.49 -2.29
CA ALA A 109 10.82 13.17 -2.01
C ALA A 109 10.65 12.51 -0.63
N LEU A 110 11.37 11.41 -0.37
CA LEU A 110 11.21 10.67 0.88
C LEU A 110 11.78 11.40 2.12
N LYS A 111 12.70 12.37 1.94
CA LYS A 111 13.16 13.24 3.02
C LYS A 111 12.12 14.30 3.40
N GLY A 112 11.33 14.78 2.44
CA GLY A 112 10.26 15.74 2.65
C GLY A 112 9.01 15.11 3.25
N THR A 113 8.79 13.82 3.00
CA THR A 113 7.55 13.12 3.31
C THR A 113 7.67 12.23 4.55
N THR A 114 6.55 12.03 5.25
CA THR A 114 6.49 11.12 6.40
C THR A 114 6.04 9.73 5.95
N LEU A 115 6.82 8.70 6.25
CA LEU A 115 6.42 7.31 6.05
C LEU A 115 5.68 6.83 7.29
N ARG A 116 4.40 6.47 7.14
CA ARG A 116 3.51 6.07 8.25
C ARG A 116 3.53 7.09 9.40
N GLY A 117 3.46 8.38 9.07
CA GLY A 117 3.43 9.48 10.05
C GLY A 117 4.78 9.77 10.74
N ARG A 118 5.88 9.15 10.31
CA ARG A 118 7.21 9.39 10.89
C ARG A 118 8.19 9.88 9.84
N LYS A 119 9.07 10.81 10.23
CA LYS A 119 10.22 11.19 9.40
C LYS A 119 11.23 10.05 9.43
N VAL A 120 11.59 9.56 8.25
CA VAL A 120 12.52 8.45 8.10
C VAL A 120 13.78 8.95 7.39
N PRO A 121 14.98 8.62 7.90
CA PRO A 121 16.20 9.00 7.20
C PRO A 121 16.33 8.17 5.92
N VAL A 122 16.57 8.85 4.80
CA VAL A 122 16.78 8.21 3.49
C VAL A 122 18.11 8.69 2.90
N ARG A 123 18.87 7.76 2.34
CA ARG A 123 20.16 8.01 1.69
C ARG A 123 20.44 6.99 0.59
N ARG A 124 21.38 7.31 -0.32
CA ARG A 124 21.96 6.28 -1.18
C ARG A 124 22.63 5.24 -0.29
N ASP A 125 22.32 3.98 -0.54
CA ASP A 125 23.06 2.87 0.04
C ASP A 125 24.43 2.86 -0.64
N ARG A 126 25.49 2.97 0.16
CA ARG A 126 26.86 2.96 -0.34
C ARG A 126 27.32 1.53 -0.60
N GLY A 127 26.42 0.68 -1.12
CA GLY A 127 26.54 -0.78 -1.18
C GLY A 127 28.00 -1.17 -1.36
N ASP A 128 28.51 -1.93 -0.38
CA ASP A 128 29.93 -2.22 -0.20
C ASP A 128 30.59 -2.45 -1.56
N GLN A 129 31.37 -1.47 -2.01
CA GLN A 129 32.20 -1.58 -3.20
C GLN A 129 33.40 -2.44 -2.79
N ARG A 130 33.18 -3.75 -2.77
CA ARG A 130 34.24 -4.76 -2.65
C ARG A 130 34.29 -5.63 -3.88
#